data_AF-A0A855ERX4-F1
#
_entry.id   AF-A0A855ERX4-F1
#
_cell.length_a   1.000
_cell.length_b   1.000
_cell.length_c   1.000
_cell.angle_alpha   90.00
_cell.angle_beta   90.00
_cell.angle_gamma   90.00
#
_symmetry.space_group_name_H-M   'P 1'
#
loop_
_entity.id
_entity.type
_entity.pdbx_description
1 polymer ?
#
loop_
_entity_poly.entity_id
_entity_poly.type
_entity_poly.pdbx_seq_one_letter_code
_entity_poly.pdbx_strand_id
1 'polypeptide(L)'
;MIGQGLGISDTGVIAKTDMAIKCLVKNISNAIEDIKSKTSDSELVIQALEFDIFGFSRGAAASRHFANRIHSEDPAIIAAIREGVQGTEFKGVPAGKIRFIGIFDTVAAIGTPLNGLNPHSADTGEVNLVLRPGVADKVFHITAAHECRFNFALNSVKPAWPELALPGVHSDVGGGYLPAVEENLFLTRPETDTFPLRQSGEQTRGYHQTRKQLDKLDACPAVAPIMRTSDISLETWFDDRMPPDRYGEPQKRSYAALTLRNRIIRNDWSKVALRVMYAAAKDAGVMFNAIDPVNPAMTLPDELLPLCDKALEMGKAVRSGQASGTFSQDEIDTITRRYIHCSANWNAIVADTKGFTQGGASAAEIIGFLDRPDENWQRTLYDMDGKKI
;
A
#
# COMPACT_ATOMS: atom_id res chain seq x y z
N MET A 1 18.70 10.14 -2.17
CA MET A 1 17.31 9.64 -2.20
C MET A 1 17.28 8.10 -2.10
N ILE A 2 18.03 7.52 -1.15
CA ILE A 2 18.14 6.05 -0.96
C ILE A 2 17.54 5.63 0.40
N GLY A 3 17.54 6.54 1.39
CA GLY A 3 16.98 6.28 2.73
C GLY A 3 15.45 6.19 2.81
N GLN A 4 14.69 6.89 1.95
CA GLN A 4 13.22 6.84 1.98
C GLN A 4 12.63 5.55 1.39
N GLY A 5 13.34 4.91 0.45
CA GLY A 5 12.90 3.66 -0.18
C GLY A 5 13.25 2.41 0.60
N LEU A 6 14.23 2.49 1.51
CA LEU A 6 14.78 1.33 2.21
C LEU A 6 14.49 1.31 3.73
N GLY A 7 14.03 2.42 4.32
CA GLY A 7 13.60 2.46 5.73
C GLY A 7 14.72 2.28 6.77
N ILE A 8 15.98 2.49 6.40
CA ILE A 8 17.19 2.11 7.17
C ILE A 8 17.67 3.22 8.13
N SER A 9 16.99 4.37 8.22
CA SER A 9 17.42 5.50 9.06
C SER A 9 16.26 6.08 9.88
N ASP A 10 16.34 7.35 10.32
CA ASP A 10 15.36 8.17 11.06
C ASP A 10 13.89 8.14 10.54
N THR A 11 13.63 7.43 9.45
CA THR A 11 12.31 7.22 8.83
C THR A 11 11.78 5.79 8.99
N GLY A 12 12.53 4.89 9.64
CA GLY A 12 12.15 3.51 9.89
C GLY A 12 11.00 3.38 10.90
N VAL A 13 10.41 2.19 10.94
CA VAL A 13 9.24 1.87 11.80
C VAL A 13 9.49 2.24 13.26
N ILE A 14 10.64 1.83 13.83
CA ILE A 14 11.00 2.09 15.24
C ILE A 14 11.09 3.59 15.49
N ALA A 15 11.84 4.31 14.64
CA ALA A 15 12.00 5.76 14.75
C ALA A 15 10.65 6.51 14.71
N LYS A 16 9.68 6.04 13.91
CA LYS A 16 8.32 6.60 13.89
C LYS A 16 7.58 6.36 15.20
N THR A 17 7.73 5.18 15.80
CA THR A 17 7.14 4.91 17.13
C THR A 17 7.82 5.72 18.24
N ASP A 18 9.14 5.91 18.20
CA ASP A 18 9.85 6.77 19.15
C ASP A 18 9.44 8.23 19.02
N MET A 19 9.24 8.70 17.79
CA MET A 19 8.70 10.03 17.53
C MET A 19 7.28 10.17 18.09
N ALA A 20 6.42 9.16 17.94
CA ALA A 20 5.09 9.16 18.53
C ALA A 20 5.15 9.30 20.06
N ILE A 21 6.06 8.56 20.73
CA ILE A 21 6.26 8.63 22.19
C ILE A 21 6.73 10.02 22.62
N LYS A 22 7.71 10.60 21.92
CA LYS A 22 8.18 11.96 22.19
C LYS A 22 7.06 13.00 22.09
N CYS A 23 6.10 12.80 21.19
CA CYS A 23 4.94 13.68 21.04
C CYS A 23 3.88 13.48 22.14
N LEU A 24 3.86 12.35 22.86
CA LEU A 24 2.83 12.08 23.88
C LEU A 24 2.81 13.12 24.98
N VAL A 25 3.98 13.49 25.52
CA VAL A 25 4.10 14.47 26.61
C VAL A 25 3.36 15.76 26.24
N LYS A 26 3.76 16.37 25.12
CA LYS A 26 3.18 17.62 24.63
C LYS A 26 1.69 17.48 24.32
N ASN A 27 1.27 16.40 23.67
CA ASN A 27 -0.12 16.21 23.27
C ASN A 27 -1.05 16.04 24.49
N ILE A 28 -0.62 15.26 25.49
CA ILE A 28 -1.38 15.04 26.73
C ILE A 28 -1.47 16.35 27.52
N SER A 29 -0.34 17.04 27.74
CA SER A 29 -0.34 18.30 28.50
C SER A 29 -1.20 19.37 27.83
N ASN A 30 -1.09 19.54 26.51
CA ASN A 30 -1.93 20.48 25.77
C ASN A 30 -3.43 20.14 25.87
N ALA A 31 -3.80 18.86 25.81
CA ALA A 31 -5.19 18.43 25.94
C ALA A 31 -5.74 18.71 27.35
N ILE A 32 -4.93 18.46 28.39
CA ILE A 32 -5.28 18.77 29.77
C ILE A 32 -5.47 20.27 29.96
N GLU A 33 -4.55 21.10 29.43
CA GLU A 33 -4.66 22.56 29.48
C GLU A 33 -5.92 23.07 28.78
N ASP A 34 -6.24 22.55 27.59
CA ASP A 34 -7.46 22.89 26.87
C ASP A 34 -8.72 22.54 27.68
N ILE A 35 -8.77 21.35 28.29
CA ILE A 35 -9.90 20.93 29.15
C ILE A 35 -10.01 21.83 30.39
N LYS A 36 -8.89 22.11 31.06
CA LYS A 36 -8.86 22.99 32.25
C LYS A 36 -9.28 24.42 31.89
N SER A 37 -8.92 24.93 30.72
CA SER A 37 -9.31 26.27 30.27
C SER A 37 -10.82 26.43 30.04
N LYS A 38 -11.52 25.32 29.76
CA LYS A 38 -12.97 25.28 29.50
C LYS A 38 -13.79 24.92 30.73
N THR A 39 -13.15 24.51 31.82
CA THR A 39 -13.80 24.00 33.03
C THR A 39 -13.39 24.84 34.22
N SER A 40 -14.27 25.71 34.73
CA SER A 40 -14.04 26.46 35.97
C SER A 40 -14.49 25.66 37.20
N ASP A 41 -13.65 25.62 38.24
CA ASP A 41 -13.90 25.12 39.60
C ASP A 41 -14.04 23.59 39.83
N SER A 42 -13.62 22.72 38.91
CA SER A 42 -13.59 21.27 39.15
C SER A 42 -12.18 20.67 39.06
N GLU A 43 -11.85 19.79 40.01
CA GLU A 43 -10.62 18.99 39.95
C GLU A 43 -10.72 17.98 38.81
N LEU A 44 -9.76 18.04 37.88
CA LEU A 44 -9.69 17.12 36.75
C LEU A 44 -9.00 15.82 37.19
N VAL A 45 -9.72 14.71 37.08
CA VAL A 45 -9.16 13.36 37.30
C VAL A 45 -9.28 12.56 36.00
N ILE A 46 -8.16 12.09 35.49
CA ILE A 46 -8.08 11.29 34.27
C ILE A 46 -8.26 9.82 34.64
N GLN A 47 -9.40 9.23 34.28
CA GLN A 47 -9.72 7.83 34.61
C GLN A 47 -9.04 6.83 33.68
N ALA A 48 -8.82 7.20 32.41
CA ALA A 48 -8.21 6.34 31.41
C ALA A 48 -7.53 7.17 30.33
N LEU A 49 -6.53 6.57 29.68
CA LEU A 49 -5.90 7.07 28.46
C LEU A 49 -6.03 5.96 27.41
N GLU A 50 -6.67 6.28 26.29
CA GLU A 50 -6.93 5.35 25.21
C GLU A 50 -6.24 5.80 23.92
N PHE A 51 -5.72 4.83 23.18
CA PHE A 51 -5.10 5.01 21.88
C PHE A 51 -6.02 4.50 20.78
N ASP A 52 -6.23 5.34 19.76
CA ASP A 52 -6.67 4.90 18.44
C ASP A 52 -5.50 5.04 17.48
N ILE A 53 -5.01 3.91 16.98
CA ILE A 53 -3.78 3.84 16.20
C ILE A 53 -4.15 3.59 14.75
N PHE A 54 -3.73 4.49 13.85
CA PHE A 54 -3.97 4.37 12.42
C PHE A 54 -2.67 4.31 11.65
N GLY A 55 -2.64 3.49 10.60
CA GLY A 55 -1.47 3.39 9.76
C GLY A 55 -1.78 2.87 8.36
N PHE A 56 -1.03 3.37 7.38
CA PHE A 56 -1.03 2.87 6.02
C PHE A 56 0.36 2.37 5.65
N SER A 57 0.45 1.22 4.98
CA SER A 57 1.72 0.68 4.46
C SER A 57 2.74 0.43 5.59
N ARG A 58 3.93 1.03 5.51
CA ARG A 58 4.91 1.04 6.60
C ARG A 58 4.40 1.73 7.87
N GLY A 59 3.49 2.70 7.73
CA GLY A 59 2.79 3.29 8.87
C GLY A 59 1.88 2.29 9.58
N ALA A 60 1.31 1.32 8.87
CA ALA A 60 0.59 0.21 9.49
C ALA A 60 1.55 -0.74 10.22
N ALA A 61 2.73 -0.99 9.67
CA ALA A 61 3.79 -1.72 10.38
C ALA A 61 4.20 -0.99 11.68
N ALA A 62 4.37 0.33 11.64
CA ALA A 62 4.63 1.14 12.82
C ALA A 62 3.46 1.16 13.81
N SER A 63 2.22 1.16 13.33
CA SER A 63 1.02 1.04 14.19
C SER A 63 1.01 -0.29 14.95
N ARG A 64 1.31 -1.39 14.25
CA ARG A 64 1.40 -2.74 14.84
C ARG A 64 2.54 -2.83 15.87
N HIS A 65 3.68 -2.23 15.55
CA HIS A 65 4.81 -2.18 16.47
C HIS A 65 4.51 -1.34 17.71
N PHE A 66 3.95 -0.14 17.54
CA PHE A 66 3.55 0.73 18.64
C PHE A 66 2.51 0.06 19.54
N ALA A 67 1.56 -0.66 18.95
CA ALA A 67 0.59 -1.43 19.71
C ALA A 67 1.23 -2.49 20.61
N ASN A 68 2.24 -3.19 20.08
CA ASN A 68 3.02 -4.15 20.87
C ASN A 68 3.83 -3.49 21.99
N ARG A 69 4.37 -2.28 21.76
CA ARG A 69 5.07 -1.51 22.80
C ARG A 69 4.15 -1.12 23.95
N ILE A 70 2.93 -0.67 23.64
CA ILE A 70 1.91 -0.39 24.67
C ILE A 70 1.55 -1.68 25.43
N HIS A 71 1.26 -2.76 24.71
CA HIS A 71 0.88 -4.04 25.32
C HIS A 71 1.98 -4.64 26.20
N SER A 72 3.25 -4.40 25.85
CA SER A 72 4.42 -4.85 26.61
C SER A 72 4.84 -3.86 27.72
N GLU A 73 4.01 -2.85 28.00
CA GLU A 73 4.26 -1.84 29.02
C GLU A 73 5.61 -1.12 28.88
N ASP A 74 5.94 -0.70 27.66
CA ASP A 74 7.21 -0.02 27.37
C ASP A 74 7.46 1.15 28.35
N PRO A 75 8.58 1.13 29.11
CA PRO A 75 8.89 2.16 30.09
C PRO A 75 8.94 3.57 29.53
N ALA A 76 9.32 3.75 28.26
CA ALA A 76 9.34 5.06 27.61
C ALA A 76 7.93 5.62 27.42
N ILE A 77 6.95 4.77 27.11
CA ILE A 77 5.53 5.16 27.01
C ILE A 77 5.01 5.56 28.38
N ILE A 78 5.27 4.72 29.41
CA ILE A 78 4.84 4.99 30.79
C ILE A 78 5.43 6.31 31.30
N ALA A 79 6.73 6.55 31.05
CA ALA A 79 7.39 7.79 31.43
C ALA A 79 6.77 9.00 30.72
N ALA A 80 6.54 8.91 29.41
CA ALA A 80 5.95 9.99 28.63
C ALA A 80 4.50 10.31 29.06
N ILE A 81 3.69 9.29 29.36
CA ILE A 81 2.33 9.50 29.89
C ILE A 81 2.40 10.16 31.27
N ARG A 82 3.26 9.64 32.17
CA ARG A 82 3.44 10.20 33.53
C ARG A 82 3.85 11.66 33.50
N GLU A 83 4.78 12.02 32.62
CA GLU A 83 5.22 13.39 32.41
C GLU A 83 4.09 14.24 31.82
N GLY A 84 3.39 13.75 30.80
CA GLY A 84 2.28 14.47 30.15
C GLY A 84 1.12 14.79 31.10
N VAL A 85 0.80 13.88 32.03
CA VAL A 85 -0.27 14.08 33.04
C VAL A 85 0.20 14.79 34.31
N GLN A 86 1.45 15.24 34.39
CA GLN A 86 2.01 15.85 35.59
C GLN A 86 1.12 16.98 36.12
N GLY A 87 0.84 16.96 37.43
CA GLY A 87 -0.07 17.94 38.06
C GLY A 87 -1.56 17.66 37.82
N THR A 88 -1.92 16.47 37.35
CA THR A 88 -3.31 16.00 37.21
C THR A 88 -3.39 14.55 37.70
N GLU A 89 -4.42 14.22 38.49
CA GLU A 89 -4.58 12.84 39.00
C GLU A 89 -4.88 11.89 37.84
N PHE A 90 -4.12 10.79 37.72
CA PHE A 90 -4.29 9.77 36.69
C PHE A 90 -4.51 8.39 37.33
N LYS A 91 -5.67 7.77 37.05
CA LYS A 91 -6.08 6.45 37.55
C LYS A 91 -6.06 5.35 36.50
N GLY A 92 -5.64 5.68 35.27
CA GLY A 92 -5.60 4.74 34.16
C GLY A 92 -4.42 3.76 34.26
N VAL A 93 -4.39 2.82 33.31
CA VAL A 93 -3.26 1.90 33.15
C VAL A 93 -2.01 2.72 32.76
N PRO A 94 -0.82 2.46 33.34
CA PRO A 94 0.37 3.29 33.14
C PRO A 94 0.78 3.49 31.67
N ALA A 95 0.63 2.46 30.83
CA ALA A 95 0.96 2.52 29.41
C ALA A 95 -0.24 2.92 28.52
N GLY A 96 -1.40 3.21 29.12
CA GLY A 96 -2.67 3.39 28.41
C GLY A 96 -3.29 2.07 27.93
N LYS A 97 -4.41 2.18 27.21
CA LYS A 97 -5.08 1.05 26.54
C LYS A 97 -5.30 1.37 25.06
N ILE A 98 -5.43 0.35 24.23
CA ILE A 98 -5.70 0.55 22.80
C ILE A 98 -7.15 0.19 22.52
N ARG A 99 -7.92 1.18 22.09
CA ARG A 99 -9.33 0.98 21.71
C ARG A 99 -9.42 0.46 20.29
N PHE A 100 -8.79 1.15 19.34
CA PHE A 100 -8.88 0.80 17.93
C PHE A 100 -7.53 0.80 17.22
N ILE A 101 -7.29 -0.24 16.41
CA ILE A 101 -6.20 -0.26 15.43
C ILE A 101 -6.80 -0.33 14.03
N GLY A 102 -6.73 0.77 13.29
CA GLY A 102 -7.20 0.88 11.91
C GLY A 102 -6.04 0.91 10.92
N ILE A 103 -5.80 -0.20 10.22
CA ILE A 103 -4.64 -0.30 9.32
C ILE A 103 -5.06 -0.52 7.86
N PHE A 104 -4.26 0.06 6.97
CA PHE A 104 -4.40 -0.09 5.52
C PHE A 104 -3.15 -0.77 4.97
N ASP A 105 -3.37 -1.90 4.30
CA ASP A 105 -2.43 -2.60 3.45
C ASP A 105 -1.00 -2.68 4.01
N THR A 106 -0.84 -3.31 5.18
CA THR A 106 0.44 -3.41 5.89
C THR A 106 1.53 -4.03 5.01
N VAL A 107 2.55 -3.23 4.73
CA VAL A 107 3.79 -3.67 4.10
C VAL A 107 4.92 -3.45 5.09
N ALA A 108 5.58 -4.54 5.47
CA ALA A 108 6.70 -4.48 6.41
C ALA A 108 7.91 -3.80 5.77
N ALA A 109 8.35 -4.30 4.61
CA ALA A 109 9.49 -3.82 3.80
C ALA A 109 10.56 -3.09 4.63
N ILE A 110 11.18 -3.82 5.56
CA ILE A 110 12.34 -3.35 6.31
C ILE A 110 13.56 -3.98 5.63
N GLY A 111 14.23 -3.21 4.77
CA GLY A 111 15.51 -3.65 4.23
C GLY A 111 16.57 -3.55 5.34
N THR A 112 16.86 -4.64 6.06
CA THR A 112 18.01 -4.64 6.97
C THR A 112 19.31 -4.93 6.19
N PRO A 113 20.48 -4.44 6.65
CA PRO A 113 21.77 -4.86 6.11
C PRO A 113 22.01 -6.38 6.20
N LEU A 114 21.37 -7.04 7.18
CA LEU A 114 21.38 -8.49 7.37
C LEU A 114 20.57 -9.26 6.30
N ASN A 115 19.54 -8.63 5.71
CA ASN A 115 18.72 -9.19 4.63
C ASN A 115 19.14 -8.75 3.22
N GLY A 116 20.34 -8.18 3.07
CA GLY A 116 20.86 -7.73 1.78
C GLY A 116 20.02 -6.61 1.14
N LEU A 117 19.36 -5.77 1.95
CA LEU A 117 18.46 -4.69 1.49
C LEU A 117 17.21 -5.17 0.74
N ASN A 118 16.80 -6.44 0.89
CA ASN A 118 15.61 -6.96 0.20
C ASN A 118 14.30 -6.57 0.94
N PRO A 119 13.46 -5.69 0.38
CA PRO A 119 12.16 -5.33 0.98
C PRO A 119 11.13 -6.47 0.91
N HIS A 120 11.44 -7.55 0.16
CA HIS A 120 10.65 -8.77 0.02
C HIS A 120 11.10 -9.85 1.00
N SER A 121 11.22 -9.48 2.27
CA SER A 121 11.52 -10.44 3.34
C SER A 121 10.54 -10.27 4.49
N ALA A 122 10.21 -11.39 5.13
CA ALA A 122 9.42 -11.41 6.36
C ALA A 122 10.24 -10.99 7.59
N ASP A 123 11.56 -10.90 7.47
CA ASP A 123 12.41 -10.51 8.59
C ASP A 123 12.34 -9.00 8.80
N THR A 124 11.57 -8.65 9.82
CA THR A 124 11.32 -7.30 10.27
C THR A 124 12.36 -6.80 11.26
N GLY A 125 13.40 -7.59 11.54
CA GLY A 125 14.39 -7.30 12.58
C GLY A 125 13.72 -7.14 13.94
N GLU A 126 13.93 -6.00 14.58
CA GLU A 126 13.35 -5.67 15.90
C GLU A 126 11.87 -5.25 15.84
N VAL A 127 11.28 -5.13 14.65
CA VAL A 127 9.90 -4.69 14.49
C VAL A 127 8.93 -5.84 14.70
N ASN A 128 8.26 -5.82 15.86
CA ASN A 128 7.17 -6.74 16.16
C ASN A 128 5.86 -6.34 15.46
N LEU A 129 5.44 -7.14 14.47
CA LEU A 129 4.16 -6.96 13.77
C LEU A 129 3.01 -7.78 14.38
N VAL A 130 3.25 -8.65 15.35
CA VAL A 130 2.23 -9.59 15.83
C VAL A 130 1.21 -8.87 16.71
N LEU A 131 0.00 -8.69 16.22
CA LEU A 131 -1.19 -8.26 16.98
C LEU A 131 -1.85 -9.46 17.67
N ARG A 132 -1.38 -9.84 18.86
CA ARG A 132 -2.00 -10.93 19.64
C ARG A 132 -3.41 -10.54 20.10
N PRO A 133 -4.35 -11.50 20.27
CA PRO A 133 -5.63 -11.22 20.91
C PRO A 133 -5.45 -10.51 22.25
N GLY A 134 -6.17 -9.41 22.47
CA GLY A 134 -6.02 -8.56 23.65
C GLY A 134 -5.01 -7.40 23.52
N VAL A 135 -4.32 -7.26 22.37
CA VAL A 135 -3.47 -6.08 22.11
C VAL A 135 -4.30 -4.79 22.00
N ALA A 136 -5.55 -4.88 21.54
CA ALA A 136 -6.50 -3.78 21.41
C ALA A 136 -7.94 -4.31 21.54
N ASP A 137 -8.90 -3.43 21.84
CA ASP A 137 -10.30 -3.82 21.90
C ASP A 137 -10.84 -4.21 20.51
N LYS A 138 -10.42 -3.48 19.47
CA LYS A 138 -10.78 -3.72 18.07
C LYS A 138 -9.60 -3.48 17.13
N VAL A 139 -9.44 -4.36 16.15
CA VAL A 139 -8.51 -4.20 15.02
C VAL A 139 -9.28 -4.39 13.74
N PHE A 140 -9.01 -3.56 12.73
CA PHE A 140 -9.57 -3.72 11.40
C PHE A 140 -8.52 -3.39 10.35
N HIS A 141 -8.36 -4.29 9.38
CA HIS A 141 -7.37 -4.16 8.31
C HIS A 141 -8.03 -4.16 6.94
N ILE A 142 -7.85 -3.10 6.16
CA ILE A 142 -8.25 -3.08 4.74
C ILE A 142 -7.04 -3.41 3.87
N THR A 143 -7.17 -4.34 2.94
CA THR A 143 -6.08 -4.82 2.06
C THR A 143 -6.41 -4.57 0.59
N ALA A 144 -5.36 -4.40 -0.22
CA ALA A 144 -5.46 -4.19 -1.66
C ALA A 144 -5.55 -5.53 -2.40
N ALA A 145 -6.69 -5.79 -3.05
CA ALA A 145 -6.96 -7.04 -3.75
C ALA A 145 -6.19 -7.21 -5.07
N HIS A 146 -5.78 -6.10 -5.70
CA HIS A 146 -5.10 -6.10 -7.01
C HIS A 146 -3.61 -5.68 -6.92
N GLU A 147 -3.11 -5.36 -5.72
CA GLU A 147 -1.68 -5.11 -5.53
C GLU A 147 -0.90 -6.39 -5.80
N CYS A 148 0.14 -6.31 -6.63
CA CYS A 148 0.92 -7.46 -7.07
C CYS A 148 2.40 -7.13 -7.31
N ARG A 149 2.89 -5.98 -6.82
CA ARG A 149 4.31 -5.63 -6.87
C ARG A 149 5.11 -6.49 -5.92
N PHE A 150 6.32 -6.82 -6.36
CA PHE A 150 7.31 -7.56 -5.57
C PHE A 150 7.59 -6.83 -4.23
N ASN A 151 7.88 -5.53 -4.26
CA ASN A 151 8.28 -4.80 -3.07
C ASN A 151 7.14 -4.52 -2.06
N PHE A 152 5.92 -4.98 -2.34
CA PHE A 152 4.72 -4.67 -1.56
C PHE A 152 4.07 -5.92 -0.95
N ALA A 153 4.87 -6.84 -0.41
CA ALA A 153 4.34 -8.03 0.26
C ALA A 153 3.41 -7.68 1.44
N LEU A 154 2.24 -8.32 1.48
CA LEU A 154 1.22 -8.05 2.50
C LEU A 154 1.58 -8.77 3.81
N ASN A 155 1.42 -8.09 4.94
CA ASN A 155 1.42 -8.72 6.26
C ASN A 155 -0.03 -8.78 6.76
N SER A 156 -0.65 -9.95 6.64
CA SER A 156 -2.05 -10.18 7.00
C SER A 156 -2.25 -10.14 8.52
N VAL A 157 -3.48 -9.87 8.96
CA VAL A 157 -3.91 -10.03 10.36
C VAL A 157 -4.84 -11.22 10.59
N LYS A 158 -5.13 -11.99 9.52
CA LYS A 158 -5.93 -13.21 9.63
C LYS A 158 -5.15 -14.32 10.34
N PRO A 159 -5.86 -15.26 11.00
CA PRO A 159 -7.30 -15.24 11.28
C PRO A 159 -7.67 -14.43 12.54
N ALA A 160 -6.68 -13.86 13.24
CA ALA A 160 -6.86 -13.26 14.56
C ALA A 160 -7.77 -12.01 14.56
N TRP A 161 -7.72 -11.22 13.49
CA TRP A 161 -8.48 -9.98 13.39
C TRP A 161 -9.25 -9.84 12.07
N PRO A 162 -10.36 -9.08 12.07
CA PRO A 162 -11.13 -8.75 10.87
C PRO A 162 -10.26 -8.06 9.80
N GLU A 163 -10.22 -8.66 8.61
CA GLU A 163 -9.48 -8.14 7.46
C GLU A 163 -10.33 -8.20 6.18
N LEU A 164 -10.50 -7.05 5.51
CA LEU A 164 -11.31 -6.87 4.31
C LEU A 164 -10.41 -6.52 3.11
N ALA A 165 -10.43 -7.37 2.08
CA ALA A 165 -9.85 -7.02 0.78
C ALA A 165 -10.83 -6.15 -0.01
N LEU A 166 -10.39 -4.96 -0.43
CA LEU A 166 -11.12 -4.11 -1.36
C LEU A 166 -10.44 -4.13 -2.74
N PRO A 167 -11.21 -3.98 -3.83
CA PRO A 167 -10.65 -3.72 -5.16
C PRO A 167 -9.59 -2.61 -5.12
N GLY A 168 -8.54 -2.77 -5.91
CA GLY A 168 -7.51 -1.75 -6.10
C GLY A 168 -6.13 -2.17 -5.63
N VAL A 169 -5.16 -1.31 -5.92
CA VAL A 169 -3.76 -1.50 -5.52
C VAL A 169 -3.44 -0.73 -4.23
N HIS A 170 -2.21 -0.82 -3.76
CA HIS A 170 -1.79 -0.31 -2.44
C HIS A 170 -2.31 1.10 -2.10
N SER A 171 -2.10 2.07 -2.99
CA SER A 171 -2.51 3.46 -2.81
C SER A 171 -3.94 3.76 -3.26
N ASP A 172 -4.63 2.83 -3.94
CA ASP A 172 -6.09 2.94 -4.11
C ASP A 172 -6.82 2.64 -2.81
N VAL A 173 -6.22 1.83 -1.92
CA VAL A 173 -6.76 1.52 -0.59
C VAL A 173 -6.30 2.54 0.45
N GLY A 174 -5.00 2.83 0.52
CA GLY A 174 -4.45 3.74 1.53
C GLY A 174 -4.43 5.22 1.15
N GLY A 175 -4.71 5.55 -0.10
CA GLY A 175 -4.55 6.89 -0.66
C GLY A 175 -3.10 7.19 -1.08
N GLY A 176 -2.90 8.41 -1.61
CA GLY A 176 -1.60 8.93 -2.03
C GLY A 176 -1.43 9.14 -3.54
N TYR A 177 -2.37 8.66 -4.36
CA TYR A 177 -2.44 9.05 -5.77
C TYR A 177 -2.91 10.49 -5.92
N LEU A 178 -2.39 11.16 -6.96
CA LEU A 178 -2.88 12.48 -7.38
C LEU A 178 -4.34 12.35 -7.84
N PRO A 179 -5.12 13.45 -7.82
CA PRO A 179 -6.54 13.42 -8.20
C PRO A 179 -6.84 12.75 -9.55
N ALA A 180 -5.92 12.91 -10.51
CA ALA A 180 -5.88 12.15 -11.74
C ALA A 180 -4.43 11.88 -12.15
N VAL A 181 -4.16 10.68 -12.68
CA VAL A 181 -2.86 10.24 -13.18
C VAL A 181 -3.05 9.64 -14.57
N GLU A 182 -2.14 9.97 -15.48
CA GLU A 182 -2.05 9.30 -16.77
C GLU A 182 -1.05 8.13 -16.68
N GLU A 183 -1.49 6.93 -17.03
CA GLU A 183 -0.67 5.72 -17.00
C GLU A 183 -0.19 5.35 -18.40
N ASN A 184 1.14 5.29 -18.53
CA ASN A 184 1.86 4.83 -19.71
C ASN A 184 2.91 3.79 -19.26
N LEU A 185 2.54 2.51 -19.31
CA LEU A 185 3.23 1.44 -18.60
C LEU A 185 3.60 0.27 -19.51
N PHE A 186 4.76 -0.33 -19.24
CA PHE A 186 5.12 -1.64 -19.77
C PHE A 186 4.55 -2.73 -18.85
N LEU A 187 3.62 -3.54 -19.35
CA LEU A 187 3.06 -4.68 -18.62
C LEU A 187 3.93 -5.93 -18.74
N THR A 188 4.88 -5.97 -19.67
CA THR A 188 5.88 -7.04 -19.71
C THR A 188 7.26 -6.43 -19.72
N ARG A 189 8.25 -7.16 -19.18
CA ARG A 189 9.64 -6.79 -19.37
C ARG A 189 9.90 -6.71 -20.88
N PRO A 190 10.50 -5.63 -21.40
CA PRO A 190 10.86 -5.56 -22.81
C PRO A 190 11.78 -6.72 -23.19
N GLU A 191 11.28 -7.62 -24.03
CA GLU A 191 12.06 -8.70 -24.60
C GLU A 191 13.00 -8.12 -25.66
N THR A 192 14.23 -8.62 -25.73
CA THR A 192 15.27 -8.06 -26.62
C THR A 192 15.82 -9.13 -27.56
N ASP A 193 15.85 -8.82 -28.85
CA ASP A 193 16.47 -9.65 -29.88
C ASP A 193 17.48 -8.85 -30.70
N THR A 194 18.58 -9.48 -31.12
CA THR A 194 19.41 -8.97 -32.22
C THR A 194 18.93 -9.60 -33.52
N PHE A 195 18.53 -8.77 -34.49
CA PHE A 195 17.86 -9.23 -35.70
C PHE A 195 18.26 -8.39 -36.92
N PRO A 196 18.15 -8.89 -38.17
CA PRO A 196 18.46 -8.08 -39.36
C PRO A 196 17.68 -6.77 -39.43
N LEU A 197 18.35 -5.67 -39.75
CA LEU A 197 17.76 -4.33 -39.77
C LEU A 197 16.53 -4.24 -40.69
N ARG A 198 16.59 -4.94 -41.84
CA ARG A 198 15.54 -4.96 -42.87
C ARG A 198 14.27 -5.71 -42.50
N GLN A 199 14.30 -6.60 -41.50
CA GLN A 199 13.13 -7.39 -41.11
C GLN A 199 12.30 -6.66 -40.05
N SER A 200 10.99 -6.87 -40.01
CA SER A 200 10.13 -6.15 -39.05
C SER A 200 10.26 -6.73 -37.63
N GLY A 201 9.97 -5.93 -36.61
CA GLY A 201 10.10 -6.35 -35.20
C GLY A 201 9.11 -7.46 -34.82
N GLU A 202 7.98 -7.52 -35.51
CA GLU A 202 6.91 -8.50 -35.33
C GLU A 202 7.33 -9.93 -35.73
N GLN A 203 8.45 -10.06 -36.45
CA GLN A 203 9.02 -11.35 -36.84
C GLN A 203 10.00 -11.90 -35.80
N THR A 204 10.33 -11.14 -34.75
CA THR A 204 11.32 -11.58 -33.77
C THR A 204 10.77 -12.59 -32.79
N ARG A 205 11.68 -13.37 -32.20
CA ARG A 205 11.33 -14.34 -31.15
C ARG A 205 10.72 -13.64 -29.93
N GLY A 206 11.28 -12.51 -29.51
CA GLY A 206 10.79 -11.68 -28.42
C GLY A 206 9.35 -11.23 -28.64
N TYR A 207 8.99 -10.77 -29.84
CA TYR A 207 7.60 -10.42 -30.16
C TYR A 207 6.63 -11.59 -29.93
N HIS A 208 6.97 -12.77 -30.45
CA HIS A 208 6.14 -13.96 -30.27
C HIS A 208 6.09 -14.45 -28.81
N GLN A 209 7.18 -14.27 -28.05
CA GLN A 209 7.22 -14.59 -26.61
C GLN A 209 6.35 -13.62 -25.80
N THR A 210 6.46 -12.32 -26.06
CA THR A 210 5.66 -11.29 -25.44
C THR A 210 4.17 -11.50 -25.73
N ARG A 211 3.80 -11.86 -26.96
CA ARG A 211 2.40 -12.16 -27.30
C ARG A 211 1.82 -13.30 -26.46
N LYS A 212 2.61 -14.33 -26.15
CA LYS A 212 2.18 -15.45 -25.27
C LYS A 212 1.98 -15.04 -23.80
N GLN A 213 2.47 -13.87 -23.40
CA GLN A 213 2.25 -13.36 -22.04
C GLN A 213 0.86 -12.75 -21.88
N LEU A 214 0.16 -12.39 -22.97
CA LEU A 214 -1.19 -11.82 -22.92
C LEU A 214 -2.16 -12.77 -22.18
N ASP A 215 -2.22 -14.04 -22.59
CA ASP A 215 -3.08 -15.05 -21.96
C ASP A 215 -2.76 -15.25 -20.46
N LYS A 216 -1.49 -15.05 -20.07
CA LYS A 216 -1.08 -15.15 -18.66
C LYS A 216 -1.58 -13.96 -17.83
N LEU A 217 -1.53 -12.75 -18.39
CA LEU A 217 -2.03 -11.54 -17.73
C LEU A 217 -3.56 -11.59 -17.63
N ASP A 218 -4.25 -12.04 -18.68
CA ASP A 218 -5.70 -12.21 -18.70
C ASP A 218 -6.20 -13.22 -17.65
N ALA A 219 -5.41 -14.27 -17.39
CA ALA A 219 -5.73 -15.27 -16.38
C ALA A 219 -5.39 -14.84 -14.95
N CYS A 220 -4.59 -13.80 -14.74
CA CYS A 220 -4.16 -13.39 -13.41
C CYS A 220 -5.20 -12.50 -12.74
N PRO A 221 -5.79 -12.88 -11.58
CA PRO A 221 -6.86 -12.11 -10.94
C PRO A 221 -6.49 -10.65 -10.61
N ALA A 222 -5.23 -10.38 -10.29
CA ALA A 222 -4.77 -9.04 -9.94
C ALA A 222 -4.80 -8.06 -11.14
N VAL A 223 -4.61 -8.56 -12.37
CA VAL A 223 -4.45 -7.74 -13.58
C VAL A 223 -5.60 -7.92 -14.56
N ALA A 224 -6.30 -9.05 -14.51
CA ALA A 224 -7.41 -9.36 -15.42
C ALA A 224 -8.46 -8.24 -15.54
N PRO A 225 -8.84 -7.50 -14.47
CA PRO A 225 -9.70 -6.33 -14.61
C PRO A 225 -9.13 -5.23 -15.51
N ILE A 226 -7.83 -4.97 -15.43
CA ILE A 226 -7.15 -3.97 -16.28
C ILE A 226 -7.16 -4.45 -17.73
N MET A 227 -6.87 -5.74 -17.95
CA MET A 227 -6.89 -6.36 -19.28
C MET A 227 -8.27 -6.26 -19.95
N ARG A 228 -9.36 -6.44 -19.19
CA ARG A 228 -10.74 -6.33 -19.72
C ARG A 228 -11.21 -4.91 -19.98
N THR A 229 -10.63 -3.92 -19.29
CA THR A 229 -11.15 -2.54 -19.29
C THR A 229 -10.28 -1.55 -20.02
N SER A 230 -9.10 -1.97 -20.50
CA SER A 230 -8.11 -1.10 -21.13
C SER A 230 -7.58 -1.72 -22.43
N ASP A 231 -7.18 -0.86 -23.36
CA ASP A 231 -6.56 -1.30 -24.61
C ASP A 231 -5.08 -1.63 -24.38
N ILE A 232 -4.73 -2.90 -24.48
CA ILE A 232 -3.36 -3.38 -24.35
C ILE A 232 -2.75 -3.54 -25.74
N SER A 233 -1.61 -2.88 -25.96
CA SER A 233 -0.90 -2.93 -27.23
C SER A 233 0.34 -3.82 -27.12
N LEU A 234 0.65 -4.55 -28.19
CA LEU A 234 1.93 -5.24 -28.33
C LEU A 234 2.84 -4.35 -29.19
N GLU A 235 3.72 -3.59 -28.54
CA GLU A 235 4.58 -2.62 -29.19
C GLU A 235 5.95 -3.22 -29.51
N THR A 236 6.52 -2.79 -30.64
CA THR A 236 7.92 -3.05 -31.00
C THR A 236 8.67 -1.75 -31.31
N TRP A 237 9.92 -1.67 -30.88
CA TRP A 237 10.84 -0.58 -31.24
C TRP A 237 12.24 -1.15 -31.43
N PHE A 238 13.18 -0.37 -31.94
CA PHE A 238 14.55 -0.85 -32.14
C PHE A 238 15.61 0.24 -31.98
N ASP A 239 16.83 -0.22 -31.74
CA ASP A 239 18.08 0.55 -31.84
C ASP A 239 18.92 -0.04 -32.99
N ASP A 240 19.40 0.79 -33.91
CA ASP A 240 20.19 0.39 -35.08
C ASP A 240 21.70 0.37 -34.82
N ARG A 241 22.14 0.62 -33.57
CA ARG A 241 23.56 0.62 -33.16
C ARG A 241 24.17 -0.77 -32.97
N MET A 242 23.75 -1.77 -33.74
CA MET A 242 24.33 -3.11 -33.66
C MET A 242 25.42 -3.31 -34.73
N PRO A 243 26.55 -3.96 -34.39
CA PRO A 243 27.53 -4.31 -35.40
C PRO A 243 26.89 -5.24 -36.45
N PRO A 244 27.34 -5.16 -37.72
CA PRO A 244 26.93 -6.13 -38.73
C PRO A 244 27.26 -7.56 -38.31
N ASP A 245 26.52 -8.52 -38.86
CA ASP A 245 26.82 -9.92 -38.64
C ASP A 245 28.12 -10.36 -39.34
N ARG A 246 28.49 -11.64 -39.19
CA ARG A 246 29.70 -12.21 -39.81
C ARG A 246 29.72 -12.16 -41.35
N TYR A 247 28.57 -11.92 -41.98
CA TYR A 247 28.42 -11.79 -43.44
C TYR A 247 28.28 -10.32 -43.88
N GLY A 248 28.38 -9.37 -42.95
CA GLY A 248 28.24 -7.94 -43.21
C GLY A 248 26.78 -7.47 -43.29
N GLU A 249 25.80 -8.28 -42.89
CA GLU A 249 24.39 -7.88 -42.85
C GLU A 249 24.15 -6.87 -41.70
N PRO A 250 23.60 -5.68 -41.97
CA PRO A 250 23.26 -4.72 -40.93
C PRO A 250 22.24 -5.30 -39.94
N GLN A 251 22.52 -5.14 -38.64
CA GLN A 251 21.66 -5.63 -37.57
C GLN A 251 21.01 -4.47 -36.80
N LYS A 252 19.92 -4.79 -36.11
CA LYS A 252 19.30 -3.94 -35.10
C LYS A 252 19.07 -4.74 -33.83
N ARG A 253 18.98 -4.03 -32.71
CA ARG A 253 18.44 -4.55 -31.46
C ARG A 253 16.96 -4.22 -31.41
N SER A 254 16.12 -5.22 -31.62
CA SER A 254 14.66 -5.10 -31.58
C SER A 254 14.15 -5.38 -30.17
N TYR A 255 13.11 -4.67 -29.79
CA TYR A 255 12.44 -4.81 -28.51
C TYR A 255 10.95 -5.10 -28.72
N ALA A 256 10.33 -5.87 -27.82
CA ALA A 256 8.90 -6.11 -27.83
C ALA A 256 8.32 -6.16 -26.40
N ALA A 257 7.21 -5.46 -26.15
CA ALA A 257 6.54 -5.45 -24.86
C ALA A 257 5.02 -5.25 -24.98
N LEU A 258 4.26 -5.78 -24.02
CA LEU A 258 2.87 -5.35 -23.82
C LEU A 258 2.86 -4.02 -23.11
N THR A 259 2.02 -3.10 -23.60
CA THR A 259 1.95 -1.73 -23.11
C THR A 259 0.51 -1.34 -22.82
N LEU A 260 0.39 -0.52 -21.79
CA LEU A 260 -0.82 0.22 -21.44
C LEU A 260 -0.52 1.70 -21.71
N ARG A 261 -1.36 2.37 -22.49
CA ARG A 261 -1.14 3.76 -22.91
C ARG A 261 -2.35 4.64 -22.64
N ASN A 262 -2.11 5.92 -22.36
CA ASN A 262 -3.11 6.99 -22.31
C ASN A 262 -4.30 6.72 -21.37
N ARG A 263 -4.09 5.96 -20.28
CA ARG A 263 -5.16 5.63 -19.34
C ARG A 263 -5.22 6.68 -18.24
N ILE A 264 -6.33 7.41 -18.15
CA ILE A 264 -6.53 8.44 -17.13
C ILE A 264 -7.29 7.85 -15.95
N ILE A 265 -6.64 7.76 -14.79
CA ILE A 265 -7.18 7.16 -13.57
C ILE A 265 -7.31 8.18 -12.46
N ARG A 266 -8.44 8.16 -11.75
CA ARG A 266 -8.76 9.05 -10.64
C ARG A 266 -8.54 8.36 -9.30
N ASN A 267 -8.25 9.13 -8.26
CA ASN A 267 -7.98 8.60 -6.92
C ASN A 267 -9.23 8.42 -6.03
N ASP A 268 -10.44 8.61 -6.56
CA ASP A 268 -11.67 8.65 -5.76
C ASP A 268 -11.97 7.33 -5.02
N TRP A 269 -11.46 6.18 -5.49
CA TRP A 269 -11.68 4.91 -4.81
C TRP A 269 -11.08 4.86 -3.39
N SER A 270 -9.97 5.56 -3.15
CA SER A 270 -9.40 5.69 -1.80
C SER A 270 -10.35 6.36 -0.80
N LYS A 271 -11.29 7.18 -1.29
CA LYS A 271 -12.33 7.80 -0.46
C LYS A 271 -13.41 6.79 -0.05
N VAL A 272 -13.58 5.69 -0.78
CA VAL A 272 -14.43 4.55 -0.39
C VAL A 272 -13.74 3.78 0.74
N ALA A 273 -12.47 3.40 0.55
CA ALA A 273 -11.69 2.72 1.58
C ALA A 273 -11.63 3.53 2.90
N LEU A 274 -11.43 4.85 2.79
CA LEU A 274 -11.50 5.78 3.92
C LEU A 274 -12.84 5.71 4.67
N ARG A 275 -13.97 5.69 3.95
CA ARG A 275 -15.31 5.60 4.55
C ARG A 275 -15.54 4.26 5.26
N VAL A 276 -15.04 3.17 4.70
CA VAL A 276 -15.11 1.85 5.34
C VAL A 276 -14.33 1.83 6.66
N MET A 277 -13.11 2.40 6.67
CA MET A 277 -12.33 2.53 7.90
C MET A 277 -12.97 3.51 8.89
N TYR A 278 -13.51 4.62 8.41
CA TYR A 278 -14.22 5.61 9.23
C TYR A 278 -15.41 4.97 9.95
N ALA A 279 -16.21 4.18 9.24
CA ALA A 279 -17.31 3.43 9.84
C ALA A 279 -16.81 2.40 10.87
N ALA A 280 -15.76 1.64 10.54
CA ALA A 280 -15.15 0.67 11.45
C ALA A 280 -14.65 1.30 12.76
N ALA A 281 -13.99 2.44 12.65
CA ALA A 281 -13.46 3.18 13.77
C ALA A 281 -14.60 3.77 14.64
N LYS A 282 -15.63 4.35 14.01
CA LYS A 282 -16.80 4.87 14.75
C LYS A 282 -17.55 3.76 15.50
N ASP A 283 -17.71 2.59 14.89
CA ASP A 283 -18.31 1.43 15.55
C ASP A 283 -17.47 0.96 16.75
N ALA A 284 -16.15 1.20 16.74
CA ALA A 284 -15.25 0.95 17.85
C ALA A 284 -15.21 2.07 18.90
N GLY A 285 -15.95 3.17 18.71
CA GLY A 285 -16.00 4.31 19.64
C GLY A 285 -15.03 5.44 19.33
N VAL A 286 -14.36 5.43 18.17
CA VAL A 286 -13.47 6.53 17.76
C VAL A 286 -14.30 7.78 17.45
N MET A 287 -13.88 8.90 18.04
CA MET A 287 -14.55 10.19 17.89
C MET A 287 -14.01 10.92 16.67
N PHE A 288 -14.70 10.79 15.54
CA PHE A 288 -14.44 11.57 14.34
C PHE A 288 -15.51 12.62 14.08
N ASN A 289 -15.09 13.75 13.51
CA ASN A 289 -16.00 14.70 12.88
C ASN A 289 -16.78 14.02 11.74
N ALA A 290 -17.97 14.52 11.44
CA ALA A 290 -18.71 14.07 10.26
C ALA A 290 -17.89 14.37 8.99
N ILE A 291 -17.97 13.47 8.00
CA ILE A 291 -17.39 13.72 6.68
C ILE A 291 -18.18 14.86 6.05
N ASP A 292 -17.50 15.97 5.80
CA ASP A 292 -18.09 17.15 5.19
C ASP A 292 -18.48 16.85 3.73
N PRO A 293 -19.79 16.86 3.39
CA PRO A 293 -20.25 16.55 2.04
C PRO A 293 -19.87 17.64 1.03
N VAL A 294 -19.54 18.87 1.46
CA VAL A 294 -19.13 19.93 0.53
C VAL A 294 -17.62 19.95 0.28
N ASN A 295 -16.83 19.19 1.04
CA ASN A 295 -15.40 19.10 0.83
C ASN A 295 -15.09 18.30 -0.46
N PRO A 296 -14.49 18.91 -1.49
CA PRO A 296 -14.20 18.21 -2.75
C PRO A 296 -13.21 17.05 -2.58
N ALA A 297 -12.32 17.13 -1.58
CA ALA A 297 -11.39 16.05 -1.26
C ALA A 297 -12.11 14.82 -0.68
N MET A 298 -13.33 14.98 -0.19
CA MET A 298 -14.12 13.90 0.41
C MET A 298 -15.30 13.48 -0.47
N THR A 299 -15.74 14.32 -1.40
CA THR A 299 -16.89 14.04 -2.28
C THR A 299 -16.62 12.82 -3.17
N LEU A 300 -17.60 11.92 -3.25
CA LEU A 300 -17.59 10.76 -4.16
C LEU A 300 -18.40 11.07 -5.42
N PRO A 301 -17.93 10.63 -6.60
CA PRO A 301 -18.77 10.58 -7.79
C PRO A 301 -20.00 9.69 -7.58
N ASP A 302 -21.13 10.03 -8.20
CA ASP A 302 -22.40 9.28 -8.07
C ASP A 302 -22.25 7.80 -8.43
N GLU A 303 -21.40 7.49 -9.42
CA GLU A 303 -21.10 6.11 -9.83
C GLU A 303 -20.45 5.25 -8.74
N LEU A 304 -19.78 5.87 -7.75
CA LEU A 304 -19.16 5.18 -6.62
C LEU A 304 -20.07 5.05 -5.39
N LEU A 305 -21.20 5.75 -5.33
CA LEU A 305 -22.10 5.71 -4.17
C LEU A 305 -22.62 4.29 -3.86
N PRO A 306 -23.25 3.54 -4.81
CA PRO A 306 -23.73 2.19 -4.51
C PRO A 306 -22.60 1.21 -4.20
N LEU A 307 -21.42 1.41 -4.80
CA LEU A 307 -20.23 0.60 -4.56
C LEU A 307 -19.65 0.88 -3.16
N CYS A 308 -19.74 2.12 -2.69
CA CYS A 308 -19.36 2.52 -1.35
C CYS A 308 -20.30 1.90 -0.30
N ASP A 309 -21.62 1.96 -0.52
CA ASP A 309 -22.60 1.33 0.38
C ASP A 309 -22.35 -0.17 0.49
N LYS A 310 -22.08 -0.83 -0.64
CA LYS A 310 -21.66 -2.24 -0.65
C LYS A 310 -20.39 -2.45 0.16
N ALA A 311 -19.32 -1.67 -0.09
CA ALA A 311 -18.05 -1.79 0.64
C ALA A 311 -18.23 -1.61 2.17
N LEU A 312 -19.12 -0.70 2.60
CA LEU A 312 -19.47 -0.48 4.00
C LEU A 312 -20.12 -1.72 4.62
N GLU A 313 -21.10 -2.32 3.94
CA GLU A 313 -21.74 -3.56 4.39
C GLU A 313 -20.76 -4.74 4.43
N MET A 314 -19.88 -4.86 3.43
CA MET A 314 -18.82 -5.87 3.43
C MET A 314 -17.90 -5.71 4.65
N GLY A 315 -17.49 -4.47 4.97
CA GLY A 315 -16.68 -4.18 6.14
C GLY A 315 -17.39 -4.52 7.46
N LYS A 316 -18.68 -4.19 7.57
CA LYS A 316 -19.51 -4.53 8.72
C LYS A 316 -19.66 -6.04 8.91
N ALA A 317 -19.88 -6.78 7.82
CA ALA A 317 -19.98 -8.23 7.82
C ALA A 317 -18.68 -8.86 8.36
N VAL A 318 -17.51 -8.45 7.84
CA VAL A 318 -16.20 -8.96 8.28
C VAL A 318 -15.94 -8.69 9.75
N ARG A 319 -16.26 -7.47 10.25
CA ARG A 319 -16.12 -7.13 11.67
C ARG A 319 -17.06 -7.93 12.57
N SER A 320 -18.17 -8.43 12.03
CA SER A 320 -19.15 -9.26 12.74
C SER A 320 -18.86 -10.77 12.62
N GLY A 321 -17.73 -11.15 12.01
CA GLY A 321 -17.36 -12.56 11.80
C GLY A 321 -18.13 -13.24 10.67
N GLN A 322 -18.84 -12.49 9.84
CA GLN A 322 -19.57 -12.97 8.67
C GLN A 322 -18.69 -12.90 7.41
N ALA A 323 -19.05 -13.67 6.39
CA ALA A 323 -18.39 -13.58 5.09
C ALA A 323 -18.62 -12.18 4.48
N SER A 324 -17.55 -11.57 3.96
CA SER A 324 -17.59 -10.21 3.37
C SER A 324 -18.48 -10.09 2.13
N GLY A 325 -18.88 -11.19 1.50
CA GLY A 325 -19.32 -11.17 0.10
C GLY A 325 -18.19 -10.74 -0.84
N THR A 326 -18.51 -10.53 -2.11
CA THR A 326 -17.56 -10.07 -3.14
C THR A 326 -18.22 -9.04 -4.07
N PHE A 327 -17.38 -8.20 -4.68
CA PHE A 327 -17.80 -7.46 -5.86
C PHE A 327 -17.94 -8.42 -7.05
N SER A 328 -18.98 -8.23 -7.83
CA SER A 328 -19.19 -8.90 -9.12
C SER A 328 -18.15 -8.40 -10.13
N GLN A 329 -17.99 -9.16 -11.22
CA GLN A 329 -17.05 -8.78 -12.28
C GLN A 329 -17.39 -7.42 -12.88
N ASP A 330 -18.66 -7.13 -13.15
CA ASP A 330 -19.09 -5.85 -13.74
C ASP A 330 -18.81 -4.67 -12.81
N GLU A 331 -18.98 -4.85 -11.50
CA GLU A 331 -18.61 -3.83 -10.51
C GLU A 331 -17.09 -3.62 -10.49
N ILE A 332 -16.31 -4.71 -10.47
CA ILE A 332 -14.83 -4.62 -10.51
C ILE A 332 -14.37 -3.92 -11.79
N ASP A 333 -14.96 -4.24 -12.94
CA ASP A 333 -14.60 -3.65 -14.23
C ASP A 333 -15.02 -2.17 -14.30
N THR A 334 -16.16 -1.81 -13.69
CA THR A 334 -16.61 -0.42 -13.54
C THR A 334 -15.62 0.39 -12.70
N ILE A 335 -15.21 -0.14 -11.53
CA ILE A 335 -14.23 0.52 -10.66
C ILE A 335 -12.89 0.61 -11.40
N THR A 336 -12.45 -0.48 -12.02
CA THR A 336 -11.14 -0.57 -12.65
C THR A 336 -10.99 0.42 -13.77
N ARG A 337 -12.00 0.57 -14.64
CA ARG A 337 -11.92 1.45 -15.79
C ARG A 337 -11.48 2.89 -15.46
N ARG A 338 -11.83 3.40 -14.28
CA ARG A 338 -11.60 4.82 -13.93
C ARG A 338 -10.85 5.07 -12.63
N TYR A 339 -10.71 4.07 -11.76
CA TYR A 339 -10.28 4.30 -10.38
C TYR A 339 -9.24 3.34 -9.82
N ILE A 340 -8.94 2.24 -10.51
CA ILE A 340 -7.87 1.33 -10.07
C ILE A 340 -6.61 1.60 -10.88
N HIS A 341 -5.53 1.94 -10.21
CA HIS A 341 -4.24 2.16 -10.85
C HIS A 341 -3.56 0.83 -11.17
N CYS A 342 -2.71 0.80 -12.19
CA CYS A 342 -1.83 -0.33 -12.48
C CYS A 342 -0.48 -0.11 -11.79
N SER A 343 -0.41 -0.47 -10.50
CA SER A 343 0.81 -0.23 -9.72
C SER A 343 1.99 -1.06 -10.20
N ALA A 344 1.78 -2.33 -10.58
CA ALA A 344 2.84 -3.22 -11.04
C ALA A 344 3.15 -3.03 -12.53
N ASN A 345 4.41 -2.73 -12.87
CA ASN A 345 4.85 -2.49 -14.23
C ASN A 345 6.37 -2.67 -14.38
N TRP A 346 6.83 -2.76 -15.63
CA TRP A 346 8.22 -2.88 -16.03
C TRP A 346 8.79 -1.57 -16.58
N ASN A 347 8.32 -0.41 -16.10
CA ASN A 347 8.99 0.84 -16.44
C ASN A 347 10.34 0.92 -15.72
N ALA A 348 11.41 1.17 -16.47
CA ALA A 348 12.72 1.36 -15.89
C ALA A 348 12.81 2.74 -15.22
N ILE A 349 13.59 2.85 -14.14
CA ILE A 349 14.00 4.16 -13.60
C ILE A 349 14.92 4.82 -14.63
N VAL A 350 14.39 5.74 -15.43
CA VAL A 350 15.20 6.59 -16.30
C VAL A 350 15.62 7.82 -15.51
N ALA A 351 16.86 7.84 -15.03
CA ALA A 351 17.47 9.07 -14.54
C ALA A 351 17.94 9.91 -15.73
N ASP A 352 17.02 10.55 -16.46
CA ASP A 352 17.37 11.60 -17.42
C ASP A 352 16.32 12.72 -17.46
N THR A 353 16.80 13.96 -17.52
CA THR A 353 16.07 15.23 -17.39
C THR A 353 15.19 15.60 -18.59
N LYS A 354 14.97 14.66 -19.52
CA LYS A 354 14.22 14.90 -20.77
C LYS A 354 12.91 14.12 -20.92
N GLY A 355 12.51 13.34 -19.92
CA GLY A 355 11.15 12.77 -19.86
C GLY A 355 10.81 11.74 -20.95
N PHE A 356 11.78 11.23 -21.71
CA PHE A 356 11.56 10.15 -22.68
C PHE A 356 12.01 8.81 -22.09
N THR A 357 11.09 7.85 -22.05
CA THR A 357 11.40 6.45 -21.70
C THR A 357 12.09 5.76 -22.88
N GLN A 358 13.42 5.78 -22.92
CA GLN A 358 14.18 4.87 -23.78
C GLN A 358 14.60 3.66 -22.93
N GLY A 359 13.75 2.63 -22.93
CA GLY A 359 13.93 1.41 -22.13
C GLY A 359 14.76 0.36 -22.88
N GLY A 360 15.91 0.01 -22.29
CA GLY A 360 16.78 -1.08 -22.69
C GLY A 360 17.89 -1.23 -21.65
N ALA A 361 17.51 -1.47 -20.39
CA ALA A 361 18.48 -1.50 -19.30
C ALA A 361 19.25 -2.82 -19.23
N SER A 362 20.57 -2.70 -19.15
CA SER A 362 21.53 -3.73 -18.72
C SER A 362 21.12 -4.38 -17.39
N ALA A 363 21.50 -5.64 -17.22
CA ALA A 363 21.15 -6.57 -16.14
C ALA A 363 21.68 -6.18 -14.74
N ALA A 364 21.22 -5.06 -14.18
CA ALA A 364 21.29 -4.79 -12.74
C ALA A 364 19.88 -4.94 -12.15
N GLU A 365 19.49 -6.19 -11.89
CA GLU A 365 18.11 -6.63 -11.64
C GLU A 365 17.44 -6.10 -10.36
N ILE A 366 18.13 -5.29 -9.56
CA ILE A 366 17.61 -4.77 -8.28
C ILE A 366 17.37 -3.24 -8.32
N ILE A 367 17.96 -2.53 -9.30
CA ILE A 367 17.90 -1.05 -9.36
C ILE A 367 17.03 -0.56 -10.54
N GLY A 368 16.76 -1.42 -11.54
CA GLY A 368 16.07 -1.01 -12.78
C GLY A 368 14.56 -0.82 -12.68
N PHE A 369 13.84 -1.71 -11.97
CA PHE A 369 12.36 -1.79 -12.01
C PHE A 369 11.76 -1.81 -10.60
N LEU A 370 11.56 -0.63 -10.01
CA LEU A 370 11.04 -0.49 -8.63
C LEU A 370 9.64 -1.09 -8.46
N ASP A 371 8.79 -0.92 -9.47
CA ASP A 371 7.39 -1.34 -9.46
C ASP A 371 7.18 -2.68 -10.16
N ARG A 372 8.23 -3.51 -10.30
CA ARG A 372 8.07 -4.81 -10.97
C ARG A 372 7.02 -5.68 -10.28
N PRO A 373 6.22 -6.44 -11.04
CA PRO A 373 5.33 -7.44 -10.47
C PRO A 373 6.13 -8.51 -9.70
N ASP A 374 5.47 -9.11 -8.72
CA ASP A 374 5.91 -10.34 -8.07
C ASP A 374 5.75 -11.52 -9.05
N GLU A 375 6.27 -12.68 -8.67
CA GLU A 375 6.19 -13.89 -9.49
C GLU A 375 4.73 -14.22 -9.85
N ASN A 376 4.47 -14.48 -11.13
CA ASN A 376 3.14 -14.74 -11.68
C ASN A 376 2.08 -13.66 -11.38
N TRP A 377 2.50 -12.43 -11.08
CA TRP A 377 1.59 -11.33 -10.69
C TRP A 377 0.77 -11.64 -9.44
N GLN A 378 1.26 -12.56 -8.61
CA GLN A 378 0.62 -12.94 -7.36
C GLN A 378 1.40 -12.32 -6.21
N ARG A 379 0.71 -11.45 -5.46
CA ARG A 379 1.28 -10.81 -4.29
C ARG A 379 1.73 -11.83 -3.25
N THR A 380 2.95 -11.69 -2.76
CA THR A 380 3.38 -12.43 -1.57
C THR A 380 2.62 -11.97 -0.32
N LEU A 381 2.13 -12.94 0.45
CA LEU A 381 1.39 -12.76 1.69
C LEU A 381 2.14 -13.40 2.85
N TYR A 382 2.23 -12.71 3.97
CA TYR A 382 2.75 -13.23 5.23
C TYR A 382 1.66 -13.26 6.28
N ASP A 383 1.58 -14.36 7.03
CA ASP A 383 0.72 -14.47 8.20
C ASP A 383 1.28 -13.72 9.42
N MET A 384 0.59 -13.84 10.55
CA MET A 384 0.98 -13.21 11.80
C MET A 384 2.29 -13.74 12.41
N ASP A 385 2.77 -14.90 11.96
CA ASP A 385 4.04 -15.49 12.40
C ASP A 385 5.18 -15.20 11.40
N GLY A 386 4.93 -14.40 10.36
CA GLY A 386 5.91 -14.08 9.32
C GLY A 386 6.12 -15.22 8.32
N LYS A 387 5.22 -16.21 8.25
CA LYS A 387 5.30 -17.29 7.27
C LYS A 387 4.56 -16.91 6.00
N LYS A 388 5.17 -17.24 4.85
CA LYS A 388 4.54 -17.05 3.54
C LYS A 388 3.33 -17.99 3.42
N ILE A 389 2.17 -17.44 3.04
CA ILE A 389 0.89 -18.18 2.89
C ILE A 389 0.28 -18.05 1.50
#